data_AF-A0A1J5FCM7-F1
#
_entry.id   AF-A0A1J5FCM7-F1
#
_cell.length_a   1.000
_cell.length_b   1.000
_cell.length_c   1.000
_cell.angle_alpha   90.00
_cell.angle_beta   90.00
_cell.angle_gamma   90.00
#
_symmetry.space_group_name_H-M   'P 1'
#
loop_
_entity.id
_entity.type
_entity.pdbx_description
1 polymer ?
#
loop_
_entity_poly.entity_id
_entity_poly.type
_entity_poly.pdbx_seq_one_letter_code
_entity_poly.pdbx_strand_id
1 'polypeptide(L)' 'MTQIDPKKVADTVAALKRKPIVSNACIGCSACVAISGDVFELNDDGYSIVMDIADYEGKDVDDSIVACPVSAISWSK' A
#
# COMPACT_ATOMS: atom_id res chain seq x y z
N MET A 1 -31.88 -3.78 -5.12
CA MET A 1 -30.55 -3.75 -5.74
C MET A 1 -29.53 -4.11 -4.67
N THR A 2 -29.44 -5.40 -4.34
CA THR A 2 -28.61 -5.91 -3.24
C THR A 2 -27.25 -6.30 -3.79
N GLN A 3 -26.23 -5.53 -3.44
CA GLN A 3 -24.84 -6.00 -3.42
C GLN A 3 -24.21 -5.52 -2.11
N ILE A 4 -24.42 -6.34 -1.08
CA ILE A 4 -23.49 -6.49 0.06
C ILE A 4 -22.27 -7.22 -0.55
N ASP A 5 -21.02 -6.82 -0.30
CA ASP A 5 -20.16 -7.52 0.67
C ASP A 5 -18.97 -6.67 1.15
N PRO A 6 -19.06 -6.05 2.35
CA PRO A 6 -17.93 -5.41 3.04
C PRO A 6 -17.09 -6.41 3.86
N LYS A 7 -16.88 -7.66 3.40
CA LYS A 7 -16.19 -8.68 4.23
C LYS A 7 -15.54 -9.86 3.50
N LYS A 8 -14.33 -9.65 2.97
CA LYS A 8 -13.25 -10.66 2.79
C LYS A 8 -12.10 -9.92 2.10
N VAL A 9 -11.08 -9.44 2.78
CA VAL A 9 -10.06 -10.18 3.52
C VAL A 9 -9.38 -9.14 4.41
N ALA A 10 -9.46 -9.13 5.74
CA ALA A 10 -9.16 -10.24 6.63
C ALA A 10 -7.89 -10.98 6.25
N ASP A 11 -6.81 -10.25 6.00
CA ASP A 11 -5.48 -10.71 6.40
C ASP A 11 -4.97 -9.82 7.53
N THR A 12 -5.71 -9.90 8.64
CA THR A 12 -5.16 -9.81 9.99
C THR A 12 -3.85 -10.59 10.07
N VAL A 13 -2.72 -9.92 9.82
CA VAL A 13 -1.36 -10.11 10.37
C VAL A 13 -0.39 -9.30 9.48
N ALA A 14 0.12 -8.13 9.87
CA ALA A 14 1.36 -8.10 10.64
C ALA A 14 1.77 -6.65 11.02
N ALA A 15 1.27 -6.21 12.18
CA ALA A 15 1.84 -5.13 12.98
C ALA A 15 3.24 -5.49 13.54
N LEU A 16 4.23 -5.73 12.67
CA LEU A 16 5.56 -6.22 13.07
C LEU A 16 6.67 -5.58 12.24
N LYS A 17 6.94 -4.28 12.39
CA LYS A 17 8.17 -3.61 11.87
C LYS A 17 8.58 -3.98 10.43
N ARG A 18 7.63 -4.30 9.55
CA ARG A 18 7.93 -4.69 8.17
C ARG A 18 7.85 -3.44 7.31
N LYS A 19 8.85 -3.21 6.49
CA LYS A 19 8.82 -2.12 5.51
C LYS A 19 7.98 -2.58 4.30
N PRO A 20 7.01 -1.80 3.82
CA PRO A 20 6.36 -2.12 2.56
C PRO A 20 7.39 -2.01 1.42
N ILE A 21 7.21 -2.82 0.40
CA ILE A 21 8.03 -2.81 -0.81
C ILE A 21 7.14 -2.61 -2.02
N VAL A 22 7.63 -1.82 -2.97
CA VAL A 22 6.96 -1.60 -4.26
C VAL A 22 7.74 -2.34 -5.33
N SER A 23 7.05 -3.18 -6.07
CA SER A 23 7.58 -3.94 -7.20
C SER A 23 7.58 -3.09 -8.48
N ASN A 24 8.37 -3.51 -9.47
CA ASN A 24 8.37 -2.93 -10.82
C ASN A 24 7.02 -3.05 -11.57
N ALA A 25 6.03 -3.74 -11.00
CA ALA A 25 4.67 -3.75 -11.52
C ALA A 25 3.94 -2.41 -11.33
N CYS A 26 4.50 -1.47 -10.55
CA CYS A 26 3.91 -0.17 -10.33
C CYS A 26 3.76 0.60 -11.66
N ILE A 27 2.60 1.22 -11.85
CA ILE A 27 2.26 1.99 -13.06
C ILE A 27 2.07 3.48 -12.78
N GLY A 28 2.41 3.96 -11.58
CA GLY A 28 2.26 5.37 -11.23
C GLY A 28 0.83 5.85 -11.01
N CYS A 29 -0.09 4.97 -10.62
CA CYS A 29 -1.50 5.35 -10.43
C CYS A 29 -1.74 6.33 -9.27
N SER A 30 -0.74 6.59 -8.41
CA SER A 30 -0.79 7.50 -7.25
C SER A 30 -1.82 7.18 -6.15
N ALA A 31 -2.55 6.06 -6.25
CA ALA A 31 -3.56 5.68 -5.25
C ALA A 31 -2.96 5.48 -3.85
N CYS A 32 -1.78 4.86 -3.75
CA CYS A 32 -1.07 4.69 -2.48
C CYS A 32 -0.60 6.01 -1.85
N VAL A 33 -0.24 7.01 -2.67
CA VAL A 33 0.13 8.35 -2.18
C VAL A 33 -1.12 9.09 -1.67
N ALA A 34 -2.27 8.89 -2.31
CA ALA A 34 -3.52 9.49 -1.85
C ALA A 34 -4.02 8.90 -0.52
N ILE A 35 -3.75 7.61 -0.26
CA ILE A 35 -4.14 6.91 0.97
C ILE A 35 -3.10 7.09 2.08
N SER A 36 -1.83 6.91 1.77
CA SER A 36 -0.70 6.96 2.70
C SER A 36 0.46 7.75 2.12
N GLY A 37 0.23 9.04 1.86
CA GLY A 37 1.25 9.96 1.35
C GLY A 37 2.43 10.20 2.30
N ASP A 38 2.31 9.81 3.58
CA ASP A 38 3.43 9.81 4.52
C ASP A 38 4.38 8.61 4.33
N VAL A 39 3.92 7.55 3.67
CA VAL A 39 4.65 6.28 3.48
C VAL A 39 5.07 6.12 2.03
N PHE A 40 4.21 6.50 1.10
CA PHE A 40 4.41 6.35 -0.33
C PHE A 40 4.58 7.71 -0.97
N GLU A 41 5.64 7.84 -1.77
CA GLU A 41 5.89 8.99 -2.62
C GLU A 41 5.99 8.50 -4.08
N LEU A 42 5.81 9.40 -5.05
CA LEU A 42 5.94 9.10 -6.47
C LEU A 42 7.21 9.78 -6.97
N ASN A 43 8.14 9.00 -7.54
CA ASN A 43 9.38 9.54 -8.09
C ASN A 43 9.16 10.20 -9.46
N ASP A 44 10.18 10.87 -9.98
CA ASP A 44 10.11 11.55 -11.28
C ASP A 44 9.91 10.59 -12.48
N ASP A 45 10.25 9.31 -12.32
CA ASP A 45 10.01 8.26 -13.31
C ASP A 45 8.54 7.78 -13.33
N GLY A 46 7.71 8.27 -12.43
CA GLY A 46 6.30 7.88 -12.33
C GLY A 46 6.06 6.62 -11.51
N TYR A 47 7.03 6.12 -10.75
CA TYR A 47 6.89 4.95 -9.90
C TYR A 47 6.71 5.32 -8.43
N SER A 48 5.91 4.53 -7.72
CA SER A 48 5.77 4.70 -6.28
C SER A 48 6.98 4.14 -5.55
N ILE A 49 7.51 4.92 -4.62
CA ILE A 49 8.62 4.59 -3.75
C ILE A 49 8.16 4.62 -2.28
N VAL A 50 8.81 3.83 -1.45
CA VAL A 50 8.52 3.77 -0.01
C VAL A 50 9.49 4.67 0.74
N MET A 51 8.94 5.66 1.44
CA MET A 51 9.68 6.54 2.31
C MET A 51 10.21 5.79 3.52
N ASP A 52 11.45 6.10 3.92
CA ASP A 52 12.03 5.53 5.13
C ASP A 52 11.54 6.30 6.36
N ILE A 53 10.53 5.75 7.02
CA ILE A 53 9.98 6.32 8.26
C ILE A 53 10.24 5.41 9.45
N ALA A 54 10.25 6.01 10.64
CA ALA A 54 10.52 5.30 11.88
C ALA A 54 9.47 4.23 12.20
N ASP A 55 8.22 4.46 11.77
CA ASP A 55 7.11 3.57 12.07
C ASP A 55 6.08 3.56 10.93
N TYR A 56 5.75 2.36 10.45
CA TYR A 56 4.70 2.12 9.44
C TYR A 56 3.40 1.60 10.09
N GLU A 57 3.41 1.36 11.40
CA GLU A 57 2.29 0.88 12.18
C GLU A 57 1.27 2.00 12.37
N GLY A 58 -0.01 1.70 12.11
CA GLY A 58 -1.09 2.69 12.14
C GLY A 58 -1.15 3.61 10.91
N LYS A 59 -0.35 3.34 9.87
CA LYS A 59 -0.53 3.94 8.54
C LYS A 59 -1.46 3.05 7.70
N ASP A 60 -2.20 3.66 6.78
CA ASP A 60 -3.13 2.99 5.86
C ASP A 60 -2.39 2.26 4.70
N VAL A 61 -1.32 1.53 5.04
CA VAL A 61 -0.48 0.78 4.11
C VAL A 61 -1.24 -0.43 3.58
N ASP A 62 -1.99 -1.14 4.43
CA ASP A 62 -2.84 -2.25 3.99
C ASP A 62 -3.91 -1.78 3.01
N ASP A 63 -4.53 -0.63 3.28
CA ASP A 63 -5.48 -0.01 2.35
C ASP A 63 -4.81 0.39 1.04
N SER A 64 -3.57 0.89 1.09
CA SER A 64 -2.77 1.19 -0.11
C SER A 64 -2.45 -0.06 -0.93
N ILE A 65 -2.18 -1.20 -0.28
CA ILE A 65 -1.95 -2.50 -0.94
C ILE A 65 -3.23 -2.95 -1.66
N VAL A 66 -4.38 -2.85 -0.99
CA VAL A 66 -5.70 -3.24 -1.54
C VAL A 66 -6.13 -2.31 -2.68
N ALA A 67 -5.86 -1.01 -2.55
CA ALA A 67 -6.20 -0.01 -3.55
C ALA A 67 -5.33 -0.09 -4.81
N CYS A 68 -4.18 -0.78 -4.76
CA CYS A 68 -3.30 -0.89 -5.90
C CYS A 68 -3.92 -1.79 -6.99
N PRO A 69 -4.31 -1.26 -8.17
CA PRO A 69 -5.02 -2.03 -9.20
C PRO A 69 -4.16 -3.13 -9.84
N VAL A 70 -2.85 -3.01 -9.71
CA VAL A 70 -1.83 -3.94 -10.21
C VAL A 70 -1.16 -4.73 -9.09
N SER A 71 -1.63 -4.57 -7.84
CA SER A 71 -1.10 -5.22 -6.64
C SER A 71 0.44 -5.16 -6.55
N ALA A 72 1.02 -4.01 -6.90
CA ALA A 72 2.48 -3.83 -6.95
C ALA A 72 3.11 -3.63 -5.57
N ILE A 73 2.30 -3.42 -4.54
CA ILE A 73 2.73 -3.13 -3.17
C ILE A 73 2.58 -4.40 -2.33
N SER A 74 3.57 -4.72 -1.51
CA SER A 74 3.51 -5.87 -0.59
C SER A 74 4.37 -5.61 0.64
N TRP A 75 4.06 -6.27 1.75
CA TRP A 75 4.93 -6.24 2.92
C TRP A 75 6.21 -7.02 2.65
N SER A 76 7.37 -6.45 3.02
CA SER A 76 8.62 -7.22 3.07
C SER A 76 8.44 -8.41 4.01
N LYS A 77 8.91 -9.59 3.59
CA LYS A 77 8.96 -10.79 4.43
C LYS A 77 9.94 -10.62 5.59
#